data_AF-A0A8J5BJC0-F1
#
_entry.id   AF-A0A8J5BJC0-F1
#
_cell.length_a   1.000
_cell.length_b   1.000
_cell.length_c   1.000
_cell.angle_alpha   90.00
_cell.angle_beta   90.00
_cell.angle_gamma   90.00
#
_symmetry.space_group_name_H-M   'P 1'
#
loop_
_entity.id
_entity.type
_entity.pdbx_description
1 polymer ?
#
loop_
_entity_poly.entity_id
_entity_poly.type
_entity_poly.pdbx_seq_one_letter_code
_entity_poly.pdbx_strand_id
1 'polypeptide(L)'
;MSLRDLLAATEKETCDTLSASLTLEINNSGLSPEHVDSVVKTLVSSSCPAFLANQLPRLLIPNKPVLSRTVIRISSALGLSPSKPSLKTQISLLKWLCTVHPFLEDGQIVNSLYTVLFNYLNYESLRPYLCSLLFVSTTSEAVQPWRYDTLLQIKNKNRDPRTSGYVDALLTLYSQFKPFLQAPSDMKWSESKTPTVSPDEKLLEKIIHVMGNTNKPILYQSPAQMRDIVAAIDKPMPKQIASVVGNSTLARVFHLKSSQLDDQRLNRWLTQNMDEKKVLEYIQYTKTMPLAVVNYLIKQVKTEDALPKTTWALLSQLPLLNPITFRQAFLEPLAKHPVELVECLTRLLANWTTLEGTEGPGRESCVREIHSTVSSLIFSVPVSSTLSYFETAAYFTIKTTPTRPLIPSSSVIQFYIAHADPSVVSRLGWVLCLLRNGSLSSESYKSAVTEFSSALWSNRHLPMDEQFMESLSSLLRFPVTIDTVFGLTMSSAMSHIAAVYLWSLEEEADIERRHEGPVTAQSLVGNEHRGGLSITNQQYKQGLLDFAADEYGLKGLRDFLYVTMKSLKRTIDQGEASKKQRLSI
;
A
#
# COMPACT_ATOMS: atom_id res chain seq x y z
N MET A 1 32.33 31.11 16.27
CA MET A 1 32.64 31.03 17.72
C MET A 1 32.75 29.56 18.08
N SER A 2 33.78 29.14 18.80
CA SER A 2 34.07 27.72 18.93
C SER A 2 33.31 27.12 20.12
N LEU A 3 32.89 25.86 19.97
CA LEU A 3 32.32 25.06 21.05
C LEU A 3 33.28 24.95 22.26
N ARG A 4 34.59 25.17 22.04
CA ARG A 4 35.61 25.25 23.09
C ARG A 4 35.49 26.51 23.94
N ASP A 5 35.06 27.63 23.35
CA ASP A 5 34.87 28.91 24.06
C ASP A 5 33.68 28.83 25.02
N LEU A 6 32.62 28.09 24.64
CA LEU A 6 31.46 27.83 25.52
C LEU A 6 31.79 26.85 26.66
N LEU A 7 32.68 25.88 26.43
CA LEU A 7 33.14 24.97 27.49
C LEU A 7 34.14 25.61 28.45
N ALA A 8 34.79 26.72 28.06
CA ALA A 8 35.73 27.49 28.87
C ALA A 8 35.10 28.68 29.61
N ALA A 9 33.84 29.02 29.32
CA ALA A 9 33.14 30.16 29.92
C ALA A 9 32.79 29.91 31.40
N THR A 10 33.25 30.81 32.27
CA THR A 10 33.00 30.78 33.72
C THR A 10 31.81 31.66 34.14
N GLU A 11 31.45 32.65 33.32
CA GLU A 11 30.38 33.62 33.58
C GLU A 11 29.06 33.24 32.88
N LYS A 12 27.94 33.49 33.55
CA LYS A 12 26.61 33.07 33.08
C LYS A 12 26.12 33.89 31.86
N GLU A 13 26.38 35.19 31.83
CA GLU A 13 25.91 36.08 30.76
C GLU A 13 26.63 35.85 29.42
N THR A 14 27.94 35.57 29.47
CA THR A 14 28.72 35.20 28.27
C THR A 14 28.31 33.82 27.76
N CYS A 15 28.02 32.88 28.66
CA CYS A 15 27.47 31.57 28.30
C CYS A 15 26.09 31.67 27.64
N ASP A 16 25.18 32.50 28.14
CA ASP A 16 23.82 32.64 27.60
C ASP A 16 23.83 33.22 26.18
N THR A 17 24.67 34.24 25.91
CA THR A 17 24.84 34.83 24.57
C THR A 17 25.52 33.87 23.58
N LEU A 18 26.56 33.15 24.01
CA LEU A 18 27.21 32.10 23.22
C LEU A 18 26.26 30.93 22.92
N SER A 19 25.45 30.53 23.90
CA SER A 19 24.50 29.43 23.76
C SER A 19 23.41 29.74 22.74
N ALA A 20 22.90 30.98 22.67
CA ALA A 20 21.88 31.38 21.73
C ALA A 20 22.38 31.31 20.27
N SER A 21 23.59 31.83 20.01
CA SER A 21 24.23 31.77 18.70
C SER A 21 24.57 30.33 18.28
N LEU A 22 25.11 29.53 19.20
CA LEU A 22 25.43 28.12 18.94
C LEU A 22 24.19 27.24 18.78
N THR A 23 23.07 27.59 19.44
CA THR A 23 21.79 26.86 19.26
C THR A 23 21.30 26.95 17.82
N LEU A 24 21.45 28.11 17.16
CA LEU A 24 21.08 28.28 15.75
C LEU A 24 21.99 27.47 14.82
N GLU A 25 23.30 27.49 15.05
CA GLU A 25 24.26 26.70 14.25
C GLU A 25 24.07 25.18 14.43
N ILE A 26 23.85 24.72 15.67
CA ILE A 26 23.64 23.31 16.01
C ILE A 26 22.30 22.80 15.47
N ASN A 27 21.23 23.61 15.50
CA ASN A 27 19.95 23.21 14.92
C ASN A 27 20.04 22.98 13.40
N ASN A 28 20.95 23.68 12.71
CA ASN A 28 21.10 23.59 11.25
C ASN A 28 22.12 22.53 10.80
N SER A 29 23.19 22.30 11.58
CA SER A 29 24.34 21.48 11.14
C SER A 29 24.67 20.28 12.06
N GLY A 30 24.11 20.26 13.26
CA GLY A 30 24.40 19.27 14.30
C GLY A 30 25.85 19.25 14.78
N LEU A 31 26.11 18.40 15.77
CA LEU A 31 27.42 18.23 16.40
C LEU A 31 28.13 16.99 15.85
N SER A 32 29.43 17.15 15.60
CA SER A 32 30.33 16.05 15.24
C SER A 32 30.51 15.09 16.43
N PRO A 33 30.84 13.80 16.18
CA PRO A 33 30.98 12.79 17.23
C PRO A 33 32.06 13.14 18.26
N GLU A 34 33.15 13.80 17.83
CA GLU A 34 34.21 14.30 18.71
C GLU A 34 33.75 15.47 19.59
N HIS A 35 32.90 16.34 19.05
CA HIS A 35 32.31 17.45 19.79
C HIS A 35 31.27 16.95 20.80
N VAL A 36 30.44 15.97 20.43
CA VAL A 36 29.51 15.29 21.35
C VAL A 36 30.29 14.65 22.51
N ASP A 37 31.37 13.92 22.22
CA ASP A 37 32.23 13.30 23.24
C ASP A 37 32.81 14.34 24.22
N SER A 38 33.26 15.48 23.69
CA SER A 38 33.85 16.58 24.46
C SER A 38 32.83 17.27 25.38
N VAL A 39 31.60 17.51 24.89
CA VAL A 39 30.50 18.06 25.70
C VAL A 39 30.11 17.09 26.81
N VAL A 40 29.97 15.80 26.48
CA VAL A 40 29.66 14.75 27.47
C VAL A 40 30.78 14.63 28.52
N LYS A 41 32.05 14.71 28.12
CA LYS A 41 33.19 14.71 29.06
C LYS A 41 33.10 15.86 30.07
N THR A 42 32.69 17.04 29.60
CA THR A 42 32.55 18.22 30.46
C THR A 42 31.34 18.09 31.39
N LEU A 43 30.22 17.56 30.89
CA LEU A 43 29.01 17.30 31.68
C LEU A 43 29.20 16.25 32.77
N VAL A 44 30.07 15.26 32.54
CA VAL A 44 30.39 14.19 33.50
C VAL A 44 31.40 14.64 34.55
N SER A 45 32.17 15.71 34.29
CA SER A 45 33.15 16.23 35.24
C SER A 45 32.47 16.88 36.46
N SER A 46 33.04 16.68 37.65
CA SER A 46 32.52 17.23 38.92
C SER A 46 32.59 18.75 39.03
N SER A 47 33.22 19.43 38.07
CA SER A 47 33.45 20.88 38.05
C SER A 47 32.47 21.64 37.15
N CYS A 48 31.44 20.97 36.58
CA CYS A 48 30.51 21.60 35.65
C CYS A 48 29.52 22.54 36.37
N PRO A 49 29.44 23.82 35.97
CA PRO A 49 28.48 24.76 36.55
C PRO A 49 27.01 24.35 36.31
N ALA A 50 26.14 24.61 37.29
CA ALA A 50 24.72 24.22 37.23
C ALA A 50 23.94 24.84 36.06
N PHE A 51 24.37 26.00 35.53
CA PHE A 51 23.74 26.62 34.36
C PHE A 51 24.03 25.83 33.07
N LEU A 52 25.29 25.46 32.84
CA LEU A 52 25.71 24.61 31.71
C LEU A 52 25.06 23.22 31.77
N ALA A 53 24.98 22.62 32.95
CA ALA A 53 24.37 21.31 33.15
C ALA A 53 22.87 21.26 32.78
N ASN A 54 22.17 22.40 32.78
CA ASN A 54 20.75 22.49 32.38
C ASN A 54 20.56 22.78 30.88
N GLN A 55 21.49 23.49 30.25
CA GLN A 55 21.37 23.91 28.85
C GLN A 55 21.99 22.90 27.87
N LEU A 56 23.17 22.36 28.19
CA LEU A 56 23.95 21.50 27.30
C LEU A 56 23.24 20.22 26.84
N PRO A 57 22.46 19.49 27.68
CA PRO A 57 21.78 18.28 27.22
C PRO A 57 20.79 18.53 26.06
N ARG A 58 20.24 19.74 25.94
CA ARG A 58 19.31 20.13 24.86
C ARG A 58 20.02 20.44 23.54
N LEU A 59 21.34 20.69 23.60
CA LEU A 59 22.18 21.03 22.45
C LEU A 59 22.91 19.81 21.88
N LEU A 60 22.77 18.63 22.49
CA LEU A 60 23.36 17.38 22.01
C LEU A 60 22.57 16.82 20.82
N ILE A 61 22.70 17.43 19.64
CA ILE A 61 22.11 16.93 18.39
C ILE A 61 23.24 16.32 17.55
N PRO A 62 23.39 14.98 17.48
CA PRO A 62 24.42 14.37 16.65
C PRO A 62 24.15 14.55 15.14
N ASN A 63 25.21 14.77 14.36
CA ASN A 63 25.14 14.77 12.89
C ASN A 63 25.69 13.47 12.24
N LYS A 64 26.35 12.63 13.02
CA LYS A 64 26.92 11.33 12.64
C LYS A 64 26.71 10.33 13.78
N PRO A 65 26.88 9.01 13.53
CA PRO A 65 26.74 7.99 14.57
C PRO A 65 27.56 8.29 15.82
N VAL A 66 26.97 8.06 16.99
CA VAL A 66 27.60 8.37 18.28
C VAL A 66 28.59 7.28 18.67
N LEU A 67 29.79 7.71 19.08
CA LEU A 67 30.90 6.82 19.43
C LEU A 67 30.62 5.98 20.68
N SER A 68 31.10 4.73 20.66
CA SER A 68 30.98 3.80 21.78
C SER A 68 31.59 4.32 23.09
N ARG A 69 32.70 5.08 23.01
CA ARG A 69 33.34 5.72 24.18
C ARG A 69 32.44 6.74 24.89
N THR A 70 31.56 7.42 24.15
CA THR A 70 30.60 8.39 24.71
C THR A 70 29.58 7.67 25.57
N VAL A 71 29.05 6.54 25.07
CA VAL A 71 28.09 5.69 25.80
C VAL A 71 28.71 5.12 27.07
N ILE A 72 29.94 4.62 26.98
CA ILE A 72 30.69 4.12 28.15
C ILE A 72 30.84 5.23 29.20
N ARG A 73 31.20 6.46 28.79
CA ARG A 73 31.37 7.58 29.71
C ARG A 73 30.07 8.02 30.38
N ILE A 74 28.94 7.97 29.66
CA ILE A 74 27.62 8.23 30.25
C ILE A 74 27.29 7.14 31.27
N SER A 75 27.53 5.87 30.92
CA SER A 75 27.24 4.74 31.82
C SER A 75 28.11 4.74 33.08
N SER A 76 29.36 5.20 33.01
CA SER A 76 30.26 5.31 34.16
C SER A 76 29.93 6.51 35.07
N ALA A 77 29.24 7.52 34.54
CA ALA A 77 28.81 8.69 35.29
C ALA A 77 27.58 8.45 36.20
N LEU A 78 26.91 7.31 36.07
CA LEU A 78 25.70 7.00 36.83
C LEU A 78 26.01 6.66 38.29
N GLY A 79 25.23 7.19 39.23
CA GLY A 79 25.30 6.86 40.66
C GLY A 79 25.53 8.05 41.59
N LEU A 80 25.48 7.80 42.91
CA LEU A 80 25.45 8.81 43.98
C LEU A 80 26.83 9.06 44.61
N SER A 81 27.85 9.42 43.82
CA SER A 81 29.19 9.78 44.33
C SER A 81 29.38 11.31 44.30
N PRO A 82 30.11 11.93 45.25
CA PRO A 82 30.43 13.37 45.20
C PRO A 82 31.24 13.77 43.96
N SER A 83 31.92 12.82 43.31
CA SER A 83 32.64 13.02 42.05
C SER A 83 31.76 12.90 40.80
N LYS A 84 30.47 12.56 40.94
CA LYS A 84 29.54 12.29 39.84
C LYS A 84 28.59 13.48 39.59
N PRO A 85 28.07 13.63 38.36
CA PRO A 85 27.17 14.73 38.02
C PRO A 85 25.84 14.65 38.79
N SER A 86 25.13 15.79 38.87
CA SER A 86 23.84 15.86 39.56
C SER A 86 22.82 14.85 39.02
N LEU A 87 21.92 14.36 39.88
CA LEU A 87 20.87 13.39 39.49
C LEU A 87 20.01 13.91 38.31
N LYS A 88 19.76 15.22 38.25
CA LYS A 88 19.04 15.87 37.15
C LYS A 88 19.79 15.77 35.82
N THR A 89 21.11 15.93 35.85
CA THR A 89 21.98 15.77 34.68
C THR A 89 22.05 14.30 34.25
N GLN A 90 22.15 13.37 35.21
CA GLN A 90 22.14 11.92 34.92
C GLN A 90 20.84 11.49 34.22
N ILE A 91 19.68 11.96 34.72
CA ILE A 91 18.38 11.70 34.09
C ILE A 91 18.32 12.28 32.68
N SER A 92 18.82 13.51 32.49
CA SER A 92 18.81 14.17 31.17
C SER A 92 19.71 13.44 30.16
N LEU A 93 20.87 12.95 30.59
CA LEU A 93 21.77 12.14 29.77
C LEU A 93 21.18 10.77 29.43
N LEU A 94 20.47 10.13 30.37
CA LEU A 94 19.80 8.86 30.11
C LEU A 94 18.61 9.02 29.15
N LYS A 95 17.82 10.10 29.28
CA LYS A 95 16.77 10.45 28.31
C LYS A 95 17.35 10.63 26.92
N TRP A 96 18.43 11.40 26.82
CA TRP A 96 19.15 11.61 25.57
C TRP A 96 19.66 10.28 24.98
N LEU A 97 20.25 9.41 25.80
CA LEU A 97 20.72 8.11 25.36
C LEU A 97 19.57 7.22 24.87
N CYS A 98 18.38 7.27 25.49
CA CYS A 98 17.18 6.59 24.99
C CYS A 98 16.77 7.11 23.61
N THR A 99 16.85 8.43 23.38
CA THR A 99 16.49 9.04 22.08
C THR A 99 17.50 8.73 20.98
N VAL A 100 18.78 8.61 21.32
CA VAL A 100 19.90 8.43 20.38
C VAL A 100 20.28 6.95 20.20
N HIS A 101 19.69 6.02 20.96
CA HIS A 101 19.91 4.57 20.83
C HIS A 101 19.88 4.05 19.38
N PRO A 102 18.97 4.50 18.49
CA PRO A 102 18.97 4.07 17.09
C PRO A 102 20.19 4.51 16.26
N PHE A 103 20.95 5.49 16.75
CA PHE A 103 22.02 6.19 16.03
C PHE A 103 23.42 5.96 16.64
N LEU A 104 23.61 4.85 17.35
CA LEU A 104 24.90 4.44 17.90
C LEU A 104 25.80 3.82 16.81
N GLU A 105 27.11 4.04 16.90
CA GLU A 105 28.12 3.44 16.02
C GLU A 105 28.13 1.91 16.12
N ASP A 106 28.10 1.39 17.34
CA ASP A 106 27.99 -0.04 17.64
C ASP A 106 26.69 -0.32 18.38
N GLY A 107 25.75 -1.00 17.71
CA GLY A 107 24.47 -1.40 18.30
C GLY A 107 24.58 -2.42 19.44
N GLN A 108 25.73 -3.10 19.59
CA GLN A 108 25.98 -4.10 20.64
C GLN A 108 26.59 -3.49 21.91
N ILE A 109 26.99 -2.21 21.90
CA ILE A 109 27.64 -1.57 23.05
C ILE A 109 26.75 -1.57 24.31
N VAL A 110 25.43 -1.44 24.13
CA VAL A 110 24.49 -1.49 25.25
C VAL A 110 24.33 -2.91 25.78
N ASN A 111 24.51 -3.92 24.92
CA ASN A 111 24.45 -5.34 25.30
C ASN A 111 25.69 -5.74 26.12
N SER A 112 26.88 -5.21 25.77
CA SER A 112 28.10 -5.42 26.56
C SER A 112 28.03 -4.71 27.92
N LEU A 113 27.38 -3.54 27.97
CA LEU A 113 27.14 -2.79 29.21
C LEU A 113 25.90 -3.27 29.98
N TYR A 114 25.20 -4.31 29.52
CA TYR A 114 23.92 -4.74 30.08
C TYR A 114 24.01 -5.04 31.58
N THR A 115 25.05 -5.77 32.01
CA THR A 115 25.27 -6.09 33.43
C THR A 115 25.47 -4.82 34.27
N VAL A 116 26.20 -3.84 33.74
CA VAL A 116 26.50 -2.58 34.42
C VAL A 116 25.22 -1.75 34.57
N LEU A 117 24.45 -1.59 33.48
CA LEU A 117 23.17 -0.88 33.49
C LEU A 117 22.13 -1.56 34.40
N PHE A 118 22.13 -2.91 34.42
CA PHE A 118 21.26 -3.70 35.28
C PHE A 118 21.53 -3.44 36.77
N ASN A 119 22.79 -3.31 37.17
CA ASN A 119 23.15 -3.00 38.57
C ASN A 119 22.63 -1.62 39.02
N TYR A 120 22.48 -0.68 38.10
CA TYR A 120 21.94 0.66 38.38
C TYR A 120 20.40 0.68 38.49
N LEU A 121 19.68 -0.43 38.27
CA LEU A 121 18.22 -0.49 38.43
C LEU A 121 17.74 -0.30 39.87
N ASN A 122 18.65 -0.45 40.85
CA ASN A 122 18.37 -0.16 42.25
C ASN A 122 18.05 1.33 42.50
N TYR A 123 18.52 2.24 41.64
CA TYR A 123 18.23 3.68 41.75
C TYR A 123 16.84 4.01 41.19
N GLU A 124 15.91 4.37 42.07
CA GLU A 124 14.50 4.59 41.74
C GLU A 124 14.26 5.64 40.66
N SER A 125 14.95 6.77 40.71
CA SER A 125 14.76 7.88 39.76
C SER A 125 15.32 7.61 38.36
N LEU A 126 16.28 6.69 38.23
CA LEU A 126 16.91 6.32 36.95
C LEU A 126 16.23 5.12 36.29
N ARG A 127 15.50 4.33 37.09
CA ARG A 127 14.91 3.05 36.72
C ARG A 127 14.06 3.08 35.44
N PRO A 128 13.17 4.07 35.18
CA PRO A 128 12.37 4.08 33.96
C PRO A 128 13.20 4.10 32.68
N TYR A 129 14.26 4.92 32.65
CA TYR A 129 15.13 5.10 31.49
C TYR A 129 16.10 3.92 31.32
N LEU A 130 16.58 3.36 32.43
CA LEU A 130 17.40 2.15 32.41
C LEU A 130 16.59 0.95 31.94
N CYS A 131 15.35 0.79 32.40
CA CYS A 131 14.45 -0.27 31.95
C CYS A 131 14.13 -0.14 30.47
N SER A 132 13.88 1.06 29.94
CA SER A 132 13.64 1.24 28.50
C SER A 132 14.85 0.90 27.65
N LEU A 133 16.06 1.28 28.07
CA LEU A 133 17.30 0.91 27.37
C LEU A 133 17.52 -0.60 27.39
N LEU A 134 17.38 -1.23 28.57
CA LEU A 134 17.53 -2.66 28.73
C LEU A 134 16.46 -3.42 27.93
N PHE A 135 15.24 -2.92 27.84
CA PHE A 135 14.15 -3.55 27.09
C PHE A 135 14.49 -3.64 25.60
N VAL A 136 14.95 -2.53 25.01
CA VAL A 136 15.35 -2.48 23.60
C VAL A 136 16.60 -3.33 23.32
N SER A 137 17.49 -3.46 24.31
CA SER A 137 18.76 -4.18 24.20
C SER A 137 18.73 -5.62 24.75
N THR A 138 17.58 -6.17 25.13
CA THR A 138 17.54 -7.53 25.67
C THR A 138 17.61 -8.56 24.55
N THR A 139 18.61 -9.44 24.64
CA THR A 139 18.77 -10.63 23.79
C THR A 139 18.52 -11.90 24.60
N SER A 140 18.30 -13.04 23.93
CA SER A 140 18.09 -14.34 24.59
C SER A 140 19.23 -14.73 25.57
N GLU A 141 20.46 -14.32 25.27
CA GLU A 141 21.64 -14.58 26.11
C GLU A 141 21.65 -13.73 27.40
N ALA A 142 21.13 -12.50 27.34
CA ALA A 142 21.07 -11.60 28.47
C ALA A 142 20.03 -12.02 29.52
N VAL A 143 19.07 -12.87 29.16
CA VAL A 143 18.03 -13.37 30.07
C VAL A 143 18.62 -14.48 30.96
N GLN A 144 18.90 -14.16 32.21
CA GLN A 144 19.44 -15.09 33.19
C GLN A 144 18.50 -15.22 34.41
N PRO A 145 18.37 -16.42 35.02
CA PRO A 145 17.43 -16.64 36.13
C PRO A 145 17.62 -15.67 37.30
N TRP A 146 18.87 -15.42 37.71
CA TRP A 146 19.19 -14.51 38.80
C TRP A 146 18.78 -13.05 38.52
N ARG A 147 18.77 -12.62 37.26
CA ARG A 147 18.29 -11.28 36.85
C ARG A 147 16.78 -11.20 36.96
N TYR A 148 16.09 -12.27 36.56
CA TYR A 148 14.64 -12.38 36.73
C TYR A 148 14.25 -12.26 38.21
N ASP A 149 14.93 -13.01 39.09
CA ASP A 149 14.68 -12.95 40.53
C ASP A 149 14.95 -11.56 41.12
N THR A 150 16.02 -10.89 40.66
CA THR A 150 16.36 -9.52 41.06
C THR A 150 15.29 -8.53 40.61
N LEU A 151 14.78 -8.64 39.37
CA LEU A 151 13.68 -7.81 38.87
C LEU A 151 12.40 -8.04 39.67
N LEU A 152 12.11 -9.28 40.06
CA LEU A 152 10.96 -9.61 40.90
C LEU A 152 11.09 -9.00 42.29
N GLN A 153 12.29 -9.03 42.89
CA GLN A 153 12.57 -8.34 44.15
C GLN A 153 12.41 -6.82 44.03
N ILE A 154 12.86 -6.22 42.92
CA ILE A 154 12.69 -4.79 42.66
C ILE A 154 11.20 -4.45 42.49
N LYS A 155 10.43 -5.28 41.78
CA LYS A 155 8.97 -5.14 41.65
C LYS A 155 8.30 -5.15 43.02
N ASN A 156 8.60 -6.14 43.86
CA ASN A 156 7.98 -6.29 45.17
C ASN A 156 8.35 -5.16 46.14
N LYS A 157 9.52 -4.54 45.97
CA LYS A 157 9.96 -3.37 46.75
C LYS A 157 9.32 -2.06 46.28
N ASN A 158 8.96 -1.94 45.01
CA ASN A 158 8.37 -0.72 44.45
C ASN A 158 6.86 -0.68 44.72
N ARG A 159 6.41 0.27 45.54
CA ARG A 159 4.99 0.51 45.78
C ARG A 159 4.31 1.40 44.74
N ASP A 160 5.08 2.00 43.83
CA ASP A 160 4.61 3.05 42.93
C ASP A 160 4.14 2.48 41.56
N PRO A 161 2.82 2.52 41.23
CA PRO A 161 2.25 1.83 40.07
C PRO A 161 2.71 2.36 38.70
N ARG A 162 3.24 3.59 38.66
CA ARG A 162 3.70 4.24 37.41
C ARG A 162 5.08 3.75 36.97
N THR A 163 5.91 3.38 37.94
CA THR A 163 7.31 2.96 37.75
C THR A 163 7.42 1.44 37.65
N SER A 164 6.43 0.69 38.18
CA SER A 164 6.37 -0.77 38.12
C SER A 164 6.18 -1.30 36.70
N GLY A 165 5.42 -0.58 35.85
CA GLY A 165 5.12 -1.01 34.47
C GLY A 165 6.35 -1.27 33.61
N TYR A 166 7.46 -0.56 33.83
CA TYR A 166 8.72 -0.77 33.10
C TYR A 166 9.46 -2.05 33.54
N VAL A 167 9.36 -2.41 34.82
CA VAL A 167 9.94 -3.65 35.36
C VAL A 167 9.08 -4.85 34.95
N ASP A 168 7.76 -4.69 34.98
CA ASP A 168 6.80 -5.69 34.50
C ASP A 168 6.99 -6.02 33.02
N ALA A 169 7.32 -5.01 32.22
CA ALA A 169 7.66 -5.17 30.80
C ALA A 169 8.89 -6.04 30.57
N LEU A 170 9.96 -5.80 31.33
CA LEU A 170 11.18 -6.59 31.26
C LEU A 170 10.92 -8.03 31.72
N LEU A 171 10.17 -8.23 32.81
CA LEU A 171 9.78 -9.56 33.28
C LEU A 171 8.97 -10.33 32.23
N THR A 172 8.05 -9.65 31.54
CA THR A 172 7.27 -10.25 30.45
C THR A 172 8.16 -10.62 29.27
N LEU A 173 9.05 -9.72 28.85
CA LEU A 173 10.00 -9.99 27.76
C LEU A 173 10.95 -11.16 28.13
N TYR A 174 11.39 -11.24 29.38
CA TYR A 174 12.19 -12.36 29.87
C TYR A 174 11.42 -13.70 29.78
N SER A 175 10.13 -13.69 30.13
CA SER A 175 9.27 -14.88 30.00
C SER A 175 9.02 -15.28 28.54
N GLN A 176 8.98 -14.32 27.60
CA GLN A 176 8.87 -14.61 26.16
C GLN A 176 10.11 -15.31 25.61
N PHE A 177 11.31 -14.88 26.03
CA PHE A 177 12.56 -15.51 25.60
C PHE A 177 12.83 -16.85 26.30
N LYS A 178 12.43 -17.00 27.57
CA LYS A 178 12.61 -18.22 28.36
C LYS A 178 11.30 -18.60 29.06
N PRO A 179 10.44 -19.42 28.43
CA PRO A 179 9.08 -19.71 28.90
C PRO A 179 9.02 -20.51 30.21
N PHE A 180 10.14 -21.05 30.70
CA PHE A 180 10.18 -21.66 32.05
C PHE A 180 10.11 -20.61 33.17
N LEU A 181 10.42 -19.33 32.88
CA LEU A 181 10.24 -18.21 33.80
C LEU A 181 8.79 -17.75 33.69
N GLN A 182 7.98 -17.96 34.74
CA GLN A 182 6.56 -17.62 34.72
C GLN A 182 6.36 -16.11 34.53
N ALA A 183 5.42 -15.69 33.68
CA ALA A 183 5.05 -14.29 33.58
C ALA A 183 4.30 -13.85 34.84
N PRO A 184 4.47 -12.60 35.33
CA PRO A 184 3.69 -12.10 36.46
C PRO A 184 2.19 -12.12 36.13
N SER A 185 1.39 -12.74 37.01
CA SER A 185 -0.03 -13.08 36.80
C SER A 185 -0.97 -11.88 36.63
N ASP A 186 -0.51 -10.67 36.96
CA ASP A 186 -1.33 -9.47 37.08
C ASP A 186 -1.46 -8.63 35.79
N MET A 187 -0.92 -9.08 34.65
CA MET A 187 -0.89 -8.25 33.43
C MET A 187 -1.46 -8.95 32.20
N LYS A 188 -2.59 -8.43 31.70
CA LYS A 188 -3.05 -8.67 30.32
C LYS A 188 -2.22 -7.77 29.40
N TRP A 189 -1.28 -8.37 28.68
CA TRP A 189 -0.47 -7.64 27.70
C TRP A 189 -1.40 -7.06 26.61
N SER A 190 -1.32 -5.75 26.38
CA SER A 190 -2.01 -5.06 25.31
C SER A 190 -0.94 -4.43 24.42
N GLU A 191 -0.87 -4.87 23.16
CA GLU A 191 0.09 -4.39 22.15
C GLU A 191 0.10 -2.86 22.00
N SER A 192 -0.97 -2.17 22.43
CA SER A 192 -1.12 -0.71 22.30
C SER A 192 -0.43 0.12 23.38
N LYS A 193 0.24 -0.48 24.38
CA LYS A 193 0.95 0.25 25.45
C LYS A 193 2.38 -0.26 25.59
N THR A 194 3.28 0.21 24.72
CA THR A 194 4.71 -0.01 24.92
C THR A 194 5.16 0.73 26.19
N PRO A 195 5.91 0.09 27.10
CA PRO A 195 6.48 0.71 28.29
C PRO A 195 7.78 1.43 27.89
N THR A 196 7.73 2.18 26.81
CA THR A 196 8.80 3.05 26.38
C THR A 196 8.56 4.39 27.07
N VAL A 197 9.53 4.87 27.85
CA VAL A 197 9.61 6.30 28.11
C VAL A 197 9.63 6.95 26.72
N SER A 198 8.59 7.70 26.35
CA SER A 198 8.57 8.35 25.04
C SER A 198 9.86 9.18 24.90
N PRO A 199 10.68 8.92 23.88
CA PRO A 199 11.80 9.81 23.57
C PRO A 199 11.23 11.21 23.38
N ASP A 200 11.98 12.25 23.77
CA ASP A 200 11.57 13.63 23.54
C ASP A 200 11.32 13.83 22.04
N GLU A 201 10.05 13.79 21.63
CA GLU A 201 9.61 13.73 20.23
C GLU A 201 10.19 14.91 19.42
N LYS A 202 10.20 16.09 20.03
CA LYS A 202 10.81 17.31 19.50
C LYS A 202 12.33 17.23 19.29
N LEU A 203 13.03 16.46 20.12
CA LEU A 203 14.49 16.26 19.97
C LEU A 203 14.75 15.20 18.89
N LEU A 204 13.94 14.14 18.88
CA LEU A 204 14.03 13.06 17.88
C LEU A 204 13.76 13.60 16.46
N GLU A 205 12.72 14.40 16.26
CA GLU A 205 12.42 15.07 14.99
C GLU A 205 13.60 15.92 14.49
N LYS A 206 14.24 16.66 15.38
CA LYS A 206 15.41 17.49 15.05
C LYS A 206 16.63 16.65 14.67
N ILE A 207 16.88 15.55 15.38
CA ILE A 207 17.97 14.63 15.05
C ILE A 207 17.72 14.00 13.68
N ILE A 208 16.48 13.59 13.40
CA ILE A 208 16.08 13.06 12.09
C ILE A 208 16.28 14.11 10.99
N HIS A 209 15.93 15.38 11.24
CA HIS A 209 16.14 16.46 10.27
C HIS A 209 17.62 16.68 9.96
N VAL A 210 18.47 16.76 11.00
CA VAL A 210 19.91 17.03 10.86
C VAL A 210 20.67 15.84 10.25
N MET A 211 20.31 14.60 10.61
CA MET A 211 20.91 13.40 10.03
C MET A 211 20.32 13.04 8.65
N GLY A 212 19.17 13.62 8.30
CA GLY A 212 18.37 13.36 7.10
C GLY A 212 19.03 13.73 5.76
N ASN A 213 20.24 14.29 5.76
CA ASN A 213 21.03 14.57 4.56
C ASN A 213 22.10 13.53 4.19
N THR A 214 22.26 12.43 4.94
CA THR A 214 23.14 11.32 4.48
C THR A 214 22.54 9.92 4.57
N ASN A 215 21.41 9.73 5.25
CA ASN A 215 20.56 8.55 5.11
C ASN A 215 19.26 8.84 5.84
N LYS A 216 18.14 8.97 5.11
CA LYS A 216 16.83 8.79 5.73
C LYS A 216 16.83 7.38 6.32
N PRO A 217 16.76 7.17 7.65
CA PRO A 217 16.30 5.89 8.12
C PRO A 217 14.85 5.83 7.65
N ILE A 218 14.60 5.00 6.64
CA ILE A 218 13.26 4.63 6.26
C ILE A 218 12.56 4.23 7.58
N LEU A 219 11.42 4.86 7.88
CA LEU A 219 10.54 4.44 8.96
C LEU A 219 10.07 3.03 8.60
N TYR A 220 10.87 2.04 8.98
CA TYR A 220 10.51 0.65 8.87
C TYR A 220 9.63 0.28 10.05
N GLN A 221 8.62 -0.54 9.77
CA GLN A 221 7.62 -0.98 10.75
C GLN A 221 8.22 -1.78 11.95
N SER A 222 9.53 -2.06 11.99
CA SER A 222 10.31 -2.44 13.18
C SER A 222 11.84 -2.43 12.93
N PRO A 223 12.67 -1.70 13.72
CA PRO A 223 14.14 -1.71 13.64
C PRO A 223 14.84 -3.01 14.08
N ALA A 224 14.13 -3.95 14.69
CA ALA A 224 14.68 -5.23 15.13
C ALA A 224 14.87 -6.17 13.93
N GLN A 225 13.83 -6.34 13.10
CA GLN A 225 13.86 -7.22 11.93
C GLN A 225 14.94 -6.84 10.92
N MET A 226 15.22 -5.54 10.77
CA MET A 226 16.23 -5.08 9.83
C MET A 226 17.66 -5.30 10.31
N ARG A 227 17.89 -5.14 11.63
CA ARG A 227 19.16 -5.51 12.26
C ARG A 227 19.36 -7.03 12.26
N ASP A 228 18.29 -7.80 12.42
CA ASP A 228 18.31 -9.26 12.30
C ASP A 228 18.63 -9.70 10.87
N ILE A 229 18.09 -9.02 9.85
CA ILE A 229 18.41 -9.26 8.44
C ILE A 229 19.87 -8.94 8.15
N VAL A 230 20.40 -7.79 8.60
CA VAL A 230 21.81 -7.41 8.39
C VAL A 230 22.75 -8.36 9.15
N ALA A 231 22.42 -8.73 10.39
CA ALA A 231 23.18 -9.72 11.16
C ALA A 231 23.08 -11.15 10.59
N ALA A 232 21.99 -11.48 9.88
CA ALA A 232 21.85 -12.73 9.14
C ALA A 232 22.56 -12.69 7.78
N ILE A 233 22.70 -11.51 7.17
CA ILE A 233 23.54 -11.28 5.98
C ILE A 233 25.00 -11.53 6.34
N ASP A 234 25.50 -11.18 7.52
CA ASP A 234 26.91 -11.49 7.84
C ASP A 234 27.15 -12.97 8.21
N LYS A 235 26.08 -13.75 8.43
CA LYS A 235 26.15 -15.18 8.78
C LYS A 235 26.24 -16.08 7.54
N PRO A 236 26.87 -17.26 7.67
CA PRO A 236 26.89 -18.27 6.60
C PRO A 236 25.46 -18.76 6.29
N MET A 237 25.24 -19.12 5.02
CA MET A 237 23.94 -19.54 4.48
C MET A 237 23.27 -20.60 5.38
N PRO A 238 21.96 -20.46 5.69
CA PRO A 238 21.24 -21.45 6.48
C PRO A 238 21.36 -22.85 5.86
N LYS A 239 21.84 -23.83 6.64
CA LYS A 239 21.98 -25.22 6.15
C LYS A 239 20.63 -25.92 5.99
N GLN A 240 19.64 -25.54 6.80
CA GLN A 240 18.29 -26.12 6.80
C GLN A 240 17.34 -25.25 5.96
N ILE A 241 16.87 -25.77 4.83
CA ILE A 241 15.95 -25.05 3.93
C ILE A 241 14.54 -24.91 4.54
N ALA A 242 14.13 -25.84 5.40
CA ALA A 242 12.81 -25.82 6.02
C ALA A 242 12.56 -24.55 6.87
N SER A 243 13.60 -24.00 7.51
CA SER A 243 13.49 -22.75 8.28
C SER A 243 13.46 -21.50 7.40
N VAL A 244 13.93 -21.60 6.15
CA VAL A 244 13.94 -20.50 5.17
C VAL A 244 12.54 -20.27 4.60
N VAL A 245 11.81 -21.34 4.26
CA VAL A 245 10.47 -21.23 3.65
C VAL A 245 9.42 -20.73 4.67
N GLY A 246 9.64 -20.94 5.97
CA GLY A 246 8.73 -20.50 7.05
C GLY A 246 9.12 -19.19 7.75
N ASN A 247 10.15 -18.46 7.28
CA ASN A 247 10.60 -17.24 7.94
C ASN A 247 10.86 -16.12 6.91
N SER A 248 10.14 -15.00 7.05
CA SER A 248 10.19 -13.86 6.13
C SER A 248 11.56 -13.21 6.02
N THR A 249 12.35 -13.17 7.10
CA THR A 249 13.69 -12.55 7.09
C THR A 249 14.70 -13.48 6.41
N LEU A 250 14.68 -14.76 6.73
CA LEU A 250 15.57 -15.76 6.12
C LEU A 250 15.26 -15.97 4.63
N ALA A 251 13.99 -15.95 4.23
CA ALA A 251 13.60 -16.03 2.82
C ALA A 251 14.19 -14.89 1.99
N ARG A 252 14.15 -13.65 2.51
CA ARG A 252 14.73 -12.48 1.86
C ARG A 252 16.26 -12.53 1.80
N VAL A 253 16.91 -12.92 2.90
CA VAL A 253 18.38 -13.09 2.93
C VAL A 253 18.82 -14.18 1.96
N PHE A 254 18.08 -15.29 1.92
CA PHE A 254 18.34 -16.38 0.98
C PHE A 254 18.24 -15.90 -0.47
N HIS A 255 17.18 -15.16 -0.83
CA HIS A 255 17.02 -14.62 -2.18
C HIS A 255 18.14 -13.65 -2.58
N LEU A 256 18.62 -12.81 -1.66
CA LEU A 256 19.68 -11.84 -1.93
C LEU A 256 21.08 -12.46 -2.06
N LYS A 257 21.30 -13.63 -1.44
CA LYS A 257 22.61 -14.30 -1.39
C LYS A 257 22.69 -15.61 -2.17
N SER A 258 21.58 -16.12 -2.68
CA SER A 258 21.55 -17.47 -3.24
C SER A 258 22.49 -17.59 -4.42
N SER A 259 23.32 -18.63 -4.35
CA SER A 259 24.04 -19.13 -5.50
C SER A 259 23.14 -20.07 -6.31
N GLN A 260 23.49 -20.32 -7.56
CA GLN A 260 22.78 -21.29 -8.41
C GLN A 260 22.69 -22.69 -7.76
N LEU A 261 23.67 -23.08 -6.93
CA LEU A 261 23.66 -24.35 -6.19
C LEU A 261 22.66 -24.33 -5.03
N ASP A 262 22.48 -23.19 -4.37
CA ASP A 262 21.50 -23.05 -3.29
C ASP A 262 20.07 -23.06 -3.84
N ASP A 263 19.84 -22.44 -4.99
CA ASP A 263 18.55 -22.54 -5.69
C ASP A 263 18.26 -23.98 -6.12
N GLN A 264 19.26 -24.73 -6.56
CA GLN A 264 19.11 -26.17 -6.84
C GLN A 264 18.75 -26.96 -5.57
N ARG A 265 19.37 -26.64 -4.42
CA ARG A 265 19.04 -27.28 -3.14
C ARG A 265 17.61 -26.97 -2.71
N LEU A 266 17.17 -25.71 -2.85
CA LEU A 266 15.79 -25.29 -2.58
C LEU A 266 14.80 -26.06 -3.47
N ASN A 267 15.07 -26.12 -4.78
CA ASN A 267 14.21 -26.85 -5.73
C ASN A 267 14.14 -28.37 -5.42
N ARG A 268 15.25 -29.00 -5.01
CA ARG A 268 15.25 -30.42 -4.59
C ARG A 268 14.42 -30.64 -3.33
N TRP A 269 14.58 -29.76 -2.34
CA TRP A 269 13.82 -29.87 -1.09
C TRP A 269 12.31 -29.65 -1.32
N LEU A 270 11.95 -28.64 -2.12
CA LEU A 270 10.57 -28.35 -2.47
C LEU A 270 9.90 -29.53 -3.18
N THR A 271 10.59 -30.17 -4.14
CA THR A 271 10.06 -31.37 -4.82
C THR A 271 9.64 -32.49 -3.85
N GLN A 272 10.26 -32.58 -2.66
CA GLN A 272 9.97 -33.61 -1.65
C GLN A 272 9.01 -33.14 -0.55
N ASN A 273 8.97 -31.85 -0.22
CA ASN A 273 8.25 -31.31 0.94
C ASN A 273 7.39 -30.07 0.56
N MET A 274 6.57 -30.18 -0.49
CA MET A 274 5.69 -29.08 -0.92
C MET A 274 4.60 -28.79 0.13
N ASP A 275 4.63 -27.59 0.70
CA ASP A 275 3.57 -27.01 1.54
C ASP A 275 3.11 -25.69 0.91
N GLU A 276 1.95 -25.71 0.23
CA GLU A 276 1.47 -24.58 -0.58
C GLU A 276 1.34 -23.27 0.22
N LYS A 277 0.97 -23.34 1.50
CA LYS A 277 0.78 -22.13 2.33
C LYS A 277 2.10 -21.44 2.64
N LYS A 278 3.11 -22.22 3.05
CA LYS A 278 4.44 -21.67 3.34
C LYS A 278 5.14 -21.20 2.07
N VAL A 279 4.91 -21.89 0.95
CA VAL A 279 5.44 -21.47 -0.35
C VAL A 279 4.79 -20.16 -0.81
N LEU A 280 3.49 -19.96 -0.58
CA LEU A 280 2.83 -18.67 -0.83
C LEU A 280 3.45 -17.55 0.00
N GLU A 281 3.67 -17.76 1.29
CA GLU A 281 4.35 -16.78 2.17
C GLU A 281 5.75 -16.47 1.63
N TYR A 282 6.53 -17.50 1.29
CA TYR A 282 7.85 -17.35 0.69
C TYR A 282 7.82 -16.48 -0.59
N ILE A 283 6.94 -16.80 -1.55
CA ILE A 283 6.81 -16.07 -2.83
C ILE A 283 6.36 -14.62 -2.61
N GLN A 284 5.47 -14.36 -1.64
CA GLN A 284 5.05 -13.00 -1.33
C GLN A 284 6.24 -12.11 -0.93
N TYR A 285 7.24 -12.67 -0.26
CA TYR A 285 8.43 -11.94 0.19
C TYR A 285 9.54 -11.88 -0.86
N THR A 286 9.79 -12.95 -1.60
CA THR A 286 10.89 -13.03 -2.59
C THR A 286 10.50 -12.52 -3.97
N LYS A 287 9.19 -12.43 -4.27
CA LYS A 287 8.64 -12.10 -5.60
C LYS A 287 9.15 -13.00 -6.74
N THR A 288 9.74 -14.14 -6.40
CA THR A 288 10.30 -15.09 -7.35
C THR A 288 9.73 -16.48 -7.06
N MET A 289 9.34 -17.18 -8.12
CA MET A 289 8.77 -18.51 -8.02
C MET A 289 9.84 -19.57 -8.36
N PRO A 290 10.15 -20.49 -7.43
CA PRO A 290 11.09 -21.58 -7.72
C PRO A 290 10.56 -22.53 -8.79
N LEU A 291 11.44 -23.06 -9.63
CA LEU A 291 11.08 -23.95 -10.75
C LEU A 291 10.37 -25.24 -10.29
N ALA A 292 10.73 -25.78 -9.12
CA ALA A 292 10.06 -26.95 -8.56
C ALA A 292 8.55 -26.69 -8.32
N VAL A 293 8.18 -25.47 -7.94
CA VAL A 293 6.78 -25.06 -7.74
C VAL A 293 6.06 -25.01 -9.08
N VAL A 294 6.68 -24.45 -10.11
CA VAL A 294 6.10 -24.41 -11.47
C VAL A 294 5.86 -25.84 -11.98
N ASN A 295 6.82 -26.74 -11.83
CA ASN A 295 6.67 -28.14 -12.24
C ASN A 295 5.57 -28.88 -11.45
N TYR A 296 5.46 -28.61 -10.15
CA TYR A 296 4.38 -29.12 -9.32
C TYR A 296 3.02 -28.65 -9.82
N LEU A 297 2.87 -27.35 -10.13
CA LEU A 297 1.63 -26.79 -10.67
C LEU A 297 1.27 -27.41 -12.03
N ILE A 298 2.23 -27.57 -12.95
CA ILE A 298 1.99 -28.24 -14.24
C ILE A 298 1.49 -29.67 -14.03
N LYS A 299 2.03 -30.39 -13.04
CA LYS A 299 1.57 -31.74 -12.71
C LYS A 299 0.14 -31.70 -12.20
N GLN A 300 -0.16 -30.85 -11.21
CA GLN A 300 -1.49 -30.77 -10.61
C GLN A 300 -2.58 -30.36 -11.59
N VAL A 301 -2.30 -29.38 -12.45
CA VAL A 301 -3.23 -28.95 -13.51
C VAL A 301 -3.58 -30.08 -14.49
N LYS A 302 -2.68 -31.07 -14.67
CA LYS A 302 -2.92 -32.23 -15.55
C LYS A 302 -3.61 -33.40 -14.84
N THR A 303 -3.38 -33.59 -13.54
CA THR A 303 -3.88 -34.77 -12.79
C THR A 303 -5.15 -34.52 -12.01
N GLU A 304 -5.39 -33.32 -11.50
CA GLU A 304 -6.54 -33.03 -10.63
C GLU A 304 -7.67 -32.33 -11.40
N ASP A 305 -8.87 -32.90 -11.34
CA ASP A 305 -10.07 -32.28 -11.93
C ASP A 305 -10.60 -31.11 -11.10
N ALA A 306 -10.24 -30.97 -9.82
CA ALA A 306 -10.65 -29.84 -8.98
C ALA A 306 -9.45 -29.34 -8.15
N LEU A 307 -9.07 -28.07 -8.37
CA LEU A 307 -7.87 -27.49 -7.76
C LEU A 307 -8.20 -26.76 -6.45
N PRO A 308 -7.39 -26.93 -5.39
CA PRO A 308 -7.50 -26.16 -4.16
C PRO A 308 -7.39 -24.64 -4.37
N LYS A 309 -8.04 -23.86 -3.49
CA LYS A 309 -7.94 -22.38 -3.49
C LYS A 309 -6.50 -21.88 -3.35
N THR A 310 -5.67 -22.59 -2.59
CA THR A 310 -4.24 -22.30 -2.41
C THR A 310 -3.44 -22.48 -3.70
N THR A 311 -3.76 -23.51 -4.49
CA THR A 311 -3.16 -23.75 -5.81
C THR A 311 -3.52 -22.65 -6.80
N TRP A 312 -4.77 -22.16 -6.81
CA TRP A 312 -5.17 -20.99 -7.60
C TRP A 312 -4.44 -19.71 -7.17
N ALA A 313 -4.23 -19.52 -5.86
CA ALA A 313 -3.43 -18.40 -5.38
C ALA A 313 -1.97 -18.49 -5.85
N LEU A 314 -1.38 -19.69 -5.89
CA LEU A 314 -0.04 -19.91 -6.45
C LEU A 314 0.00 -19.61 -7.95
N LEU A 315 -1.00 -20.06 -8.71
CA LEU A 315 -1.11 -19.78 -10.15
C LEU A 315 -1.18 -18.27 -10.44
N SER A 316 -1.79 -17.47 -9.55
CA SER A 316 -1.84 -16.01 -9.69
C SER A 316 -0.46 -15.32 -9.56
N GLN A 317 0.55 -16.01 -9.05
CA GLN A 317 1.92 -15.51 -8.85
C GLN A 317 2.90 -16.06 -9.91
N LEU A 318 2.40 -16.65 -10.99
CA LEU A 318 3.26 -17.25 -12.02
C LEU A 318 4.25 -16.22 -12.61
N PRO A 319 5.52 -16.59 -12.78
CA PRO A 319 6.50 -15.77 -13.47
C PRO A 319 6.19 -15.69 -14.97
N LEU A 320 6.88 -14.80 -15.68
CA LEU A 320 6.78 -14.72 -17.14
C LEU A 320 7.31 -16.02 -17.77
N LEU A 321 6.43 -16.75 -18.47
CA LEU A 321 6.75 -17.99 -19.17
C LEU A 321 6.79 -17.76 -20.69
N ASN A 322 7.24 -18.79 -21.43
CA ASN A 322 7.07 -18.81 -22.89
C ASN A 322 5.57 -18.95 -23.23
N PRO A 323 5.00 -18.14 -24.14
CA PRO A 323 3.57 -18.16 -24.48
C PRO A 323 3.06 -19.54 -24.90
N ILE A 324 3.85 -20.31 -25.65
CA ILE A 324 3.43 -21.64 -26.12
C ILE A 324 3.28 -22.60 -24.94
N THR A 325 4.29 -22.62 -24.05
CA THR A 325 4.28 -23.45 -22.85
C THR A 325 3.17 -22.99 -21.89
N PHE A 326 2.95 -21.69 -21.77
CA PHE A 326 1.89 -21.14 -20.93
C PHE A 326 0.50 -21.57 -21.39
N ARG A 327 0.25 -21.52 -22.71
CA ARG A 327 -1.02 -21.94 -23.30
C ARG A 327 -1.28 -23.44 -23.09
N GLN A 328 -0.32 -24.28 -23.48
CA GLN A 328 -0.48 -25.74 -23.46
C GLN A 328 -0.48 -26.32 -22.04
N ALA A 329 0.30 -25.75 -21.12
CA ALA A 329 0.42 -26.28 -19.77
C ALA A 329 -0.64 -25.74 -18.80
N PHE A 330 -1.15 -24.53 -19.01
CA PHE A 330 -2.06 -23.86 -18.08
C PHE A 330 -3.39 -23.45 -18.72
N LEU A 331 -3.39 -22.67 -19.80
CA LEU A 331 -4.65 -22.11 -20.34
C LEU A 331 -5.60 -23.18 -20.88
N GLU A 332 -5.11 -24.12 -21.69
CA GLU A 332 -5.95 -25.18 -22.29
C GLU A 332 -6.53 -26.14 -21.23
N PRO A 333 -5.75 -26.69 -20.27
CA PRO A 333 -6.32 -27.59 -19.26
C PRO A 333 -7.26 -26.88 -18.29
N LEU A 334 -6.95 -25.64 -17.91
CA LEU A 334 -7.76 -24.87 -16.96
C LEU A 334 -9.03 -24.27 -17.57
N ALA A 335 -9.18 -24.29 -18.91
CA ALA A 335 -10.41 -23.85 -19.57
C ALA A 335 -11.66 -24.64 -19.14
N LYS A 336 -11.48 -25.82 -18.51
CA LYS A 336 -12.56 -26.58 -17.84
C LYS A 336 -13.21 -25.82 -16.68
N HIS A 337 -12.49 -24.91 -16.03
CA HIS A 337 -12.93 -24.11 -14.87
C HIS A 337 -12.89 -22.61 -15.22
N PRO A 338 -13.85 -22.13 -16.03
CA PRO A 338 -13.73 -20.82 -16.68
C PRO A 338 -13.84 -19.64 -15.70
N VAL A 339 -14.59 -19.78 -14.60
CA VAL A 339 -14.79 -18.69 -13.63
C VAL A 339 -13.51 -18.45 -12.81
N GLU A 340 -12.97 -19.51 -12.22
CA GLU A 340 -11.73 -19.48 -11.44
C GLU A 340 -10.54 -19.08 -12.31
N LEU A 341 -10.51 -19.53 -13.56
CA LEU A 341 -9.49 -19.14 -14.52
C LEU A 341 -9.49 -17.64 -14.78
N VAL A 342 -10.64 -17.02 -15.09
CA VAL A 342 -10.71 -15.56 -15.33
C VAL A 342 -10.29 -14.77 -14.10
N GLU A 343 -10.71 -15.20 -12.90
CA GLU A 343 -10.31 -14.54 -11.65
C GLU A 343 -8.79 -14.65 -11.41
N CYS A 344 -8.21 -15.83 -11.65
CA CYS A 344 -6.77 -16.07 -11.56
C CYS A 344 -5.98 -15.24 -12.58
N LEU A 345 -6.43 -15.19 -13.84
CA LEU A 345 -5.80 -14.40 -14.90
C LEU A 345 -5.88 -12.90 -14.63
N THR A 346 -6.97 -12.44 -14.02
CA THR A 346 -7.11 -11.03 -13.59
C THR A 346 -6.07 -10.68 -12.53
N ARG A 347 -5.93 -11.52 -11.49
CA ARG A 347 -4.90 -11.33 -10.46
C ARG A 347 -3.48 -11.41 -11.02
N LEU A 348 -3.23 -12.36 -11.92
CA LEU A 348 -1.94 -12.53 -12.58
C LEU A 348 -1.56 -11.26 -13.37
N LEU A 349 -2.50 -10.73 -14.16
CA LEU A 349 -2.30 -9.51 -14.92
C LEU A 349 -2.05 -8.31 -13.99
N ALA A 350 -2.82 -8.19 -12.91
CA ALA A 350 -2.62 -7.16 -11.89
C ALA A 350 -1.21 -7.23 -11.26
N ASN A 351 -0.74 -8.43 -10.89
CA ASN A 351 0.61 -8.60 -10.37
C ASN A 351 1.67 -8.17 -11.39
N TRP A 352 1.48 -8.53 -12.66
CA TRP A 352 2.39 -8.09 -13.72
C TRP A 352 2.38 -6.57 -13.91
N THR A 353 1.26 -5.86 -13.72
CA THR A 353 1.25 -4.38 -13.77
C THR A 353 2.18 -3.74 -12.74
N THR A 354 2.40 -4.38 -11.58
CA THR A 354 3.25 -3.83 -10.51
C THR A 354 4.75 -3.98 -10.79
N LEU A 355 5.13 -4.91 -11.67
CA LEU A 355 6.53 -5.17 -12.03
C LEU A 355 7.01 -4.14 -13.06
N GLU A 356 7.82 -3.18 -12.60
CA GLU A 356 8.57 -2.25 -13.43
C GLU A 356 9.83 -2.95 -13.97
N GLY A 357 10.06 -2.91 -15.29
CA GLY A 357 11.36 -3.27 -15.88
C GLY A 357 11.53 -4.64 -16.54
N THR A 358 10.49 -5.48 -16.69
CA THR A 358 10.60 -6.71 -17.50
C THR A 358 9.91 -6.57 -18.85
N GLU A 359 10.49 -5.76 -19.74
CA GLU A 359 10.11 -5.63 -21.15
C GLU A 359 10.69 -6.78 -22.00
N GLY A 360 10.40 -8.02 -21.58
CA GLY A 360 10.75 -9.19 -22.38
C GLY A 360 9.71 -9.44 -23.49
N PRO A 361 10.11 -9.86 -24.71
CA PRO A 361 9.19 -10.14 -25.83
C PRO A 361 8.14 -11.24 -25.52
N GLY A 362 8.39 -12.06 -24.49
CA GLY A 362 7.44 -13.06 -24.00
C GLY A 362 6.25 -12.49 -23.22
N ARG A 363 6.41 -11.34 -22.55
CA ARG A 363 5.37 -10.74 -21.69
C ARG A 363 4.15 -10.31 -22.50
N GLU A 364 4.37 -9.55 -23.57
CA GLU A 364 3.27 -9.12 -24.44
C GLU A 364 2.57 -10.31 -25.09
N SER A 365 3.33 -11.32 -25.51
CA SER A 365 2.78 -12.52 -26.15
C SER A 365 1.90 -13.33 -25.18
N CYS A 366 2.34 -13.50 -23.93
CA CYS A 366 1.52 -14.15 -22.90
C CYS A 366 0.25 -13.34 -22.59
N VAL A 367 0.37 -12.02 -22.45
CA VAL A 367 -0.78 -11.15 -22.18
C VAL A 367 -1.80 -11.19 -23.33
N ARG A 368 -1.33 -11.31 -24.59
CA ARG A 368 -2.21 -11.51 -25.75
C ARG A 368 -2.96 -12.84 -25.69
N GLU A 369 -2.29 -13.93 -25.33
CA GLU A 369 -2.95 -15.23 -25.13
C GLU A 369 -4.00 -15.17 -24.02
N ILE A 370 -3.66 -14.55 -22.88
CA ILE A 370 -4.60 -14.30 -21.77
C ILE A 370 -5.84 -13.55 -22.29
N HIS A 371 -5.62 -12.45 -23.03
CA HIS A 371 -6.71 -11.62 -23.54
C HIS A 371 -7.60 -12.37 -24.53
N SER A 372 -7.01 -13.19 -25.40
CA SER A 372 -7.73 -14.05 -26.33
C SER A 372 -8.58 -15.10 -25.58
N THR A 373 -8.00 -15.78 -24.59
CA THR A 373 -8.71 -16.78 -23.79
C THR A 373 -9.87 -16.18 -22.99
N VAL A 374 -9.67 -15.04 -22.32
CA VAL A 374 -10.76 -14.39 -21.59
C VAL A 374 -11.86 -13.94 -22.55
N SER A 375 -11.50 -13.40 -23.73
CA SER A 375 -12.48 -13.01 -24.75
C SER A 375 -13.30 -14.19 -25.27
N SER A 376 -12.71 -15.40 -25.39
CA SER A 376 -13.46 -16.60 -25.79
C SER A 376 -14.41 -17.13 -24.70
N LEU A 377 -14.13 -16.86 -23.43
CA LEU A 377 -14.88 -17.38 -22.28
C LEU A 377 -15.99 -16.42 -21.79
N ILE A 378 -16.26 -15.34 -22.52
CA ILE A 378 -17.24 -14.33 -22.10
C ILE A 378 -18.64 -14.91 -21.86
N PHE A 379 -19.06 -15.88 -22.65
CA PHE A 379 -20.40 -16.48 -22.52
C PHE A 379 -20.50 -17.53 -21.40
N SER A 380 -19.37 -18.04 -20.90
CA SER A 380 -19.34 -19.10 -19.87
C SER A 380 -19.06 -18.56 -18.46
N VAL A 381 -18.80 -17.27 -18.32
CA VAL A 381 -18.36 -16.64 -17.07
C VAL A 381 -19.29 -15.49 -16.69
N PRO A 382 -19.52 -15.23 -15.38
CA PRO A 382 -20.24 -14.04 -14.94
C PRO A 382 -19.64 -12.74 -15.49
N VAL A 383 -20.52 -11.84 -15.93
CA VAL A 383 -20.16 -10.54 -16.51
C VAL A 383 -19.29 -9.69 -15.57
N SER A 384 -19.51 -9.81 -14.25
CA SER A 384 -18.72 -9.09 -13.24
C SER A 384 -17.23 -9.48 -13.26
N SER A 385 -16.91 -10.76 -13.45
CA SER A 385 -15.54 -11.26 -13.46
C SER A 385 -14.80 -10.83 -14.73
N THR A 386 -15.46 -10.95 -15.88
CA THR A 386 -14.89 -10.55 -17.17
C THR A 386 -14.70 -9.04 -17.29
N LEU A 387 -15.62 -8.22 -16.77
CA LEU A 387 -15.43 -6.77 -16.69
C LEU A 387 -14.27 -6.38 -15.78
N SER A 388 -14.11 -7.04 -14.63
CA SER A 388 -12.99 -6.78 -13.72
C SER A 388 -11.64 -7.11 -14.37
N TYR A 389 -11.61 -8.14 -15.24
CA TYR A 389 -10.47 -8.39 -16.11
C TYR A 389 -10.20 -7.22 -17.08
N PHE A 390 -11.21 -6.76 -17.80
CA PHE A 390 -11.05 -5.67 -18.79
C PHE A 390 -10.61 -4.34 -18.14
N GLU A 391 -11.07 -4.04 -16.93
CA GLU A 391 -10.59 -2.89 -16.14
C GLU A 391 -9.11 -3.03 -15.79
N THR A 392 -8.70 -4.21 -15.34
CA THR A 392 -7.30 -4.51 -15.04
C THR A 392 -6.43 -4.45 -16.31
N ALA A 393 -6.95 -4.95 -17.44
CA ALA A 393 -6.28 -4.91 -18.73
C ALA A 393 -6.13 -3.49 -19.29
N ALA A 394 -7.11 -2.62 -19.05
CA ALA A 394 -7.01 -1.21 -19.37
C ALA A 394 -5.92 -0.53 -18.54
N TYR A 395 -5.87 -0.79 -17.24
CA TYR A 395 -4.81 -0.26 -16.36
C TYR A 395 -3.42 -0.75 -16.77
N PHE A 396 -3.29 -2.05 -17.14
CA PHE A 396 -2.06 -2.59 -17.69
C PHE A 396 -1.63 -1.85 -18.96
N THR A 397 -2.55 -1.67 -19.90
CA THR A 397 -2.28 -1.00 -21.18
C THR A 397 -1.79 0.44 -20.99
N ILE A 398 -2.36 1.17 -20.02
CA ILE A 398 -1.92 2.53 -19.68
C ILE A 398 -0.50 2.52 -19.10
N LYS A 399 -0.21 1.60 -18.18
CA LYS A 399 1.07 1.61 -17.44
C LYS A 399 2.23 1.09 -18.27
N THR A 400 2.01 0.09 -19.13
CA THR A 400 3.10 -0.58 -19.87
C THR A 400 3.15 -0.22 -21.35
N THR A 401 2.18 0.55 -21.86
CA THR A 401 2.09 0.97 -23.28
C THR A 401 2.48 -0.13 -24.28
N PRO A 402 1.79 -1.29 -24.27
CA PRO A 402 2.16 -2.43 -25.10
C PRO A 402 2.02 -2.10 -26.60
N THR A 403 2.79 -2.79 -27.45
CA THR A 403 2.73 -2.61 -28.92
C THR A 403 1.32 -2.73 -29.50
N ARG A 404 0.51 -3.65 -28.93
CA ARG A 404 -0.91 -3.80 -29.24
C ARG A 404 -1.73 -3.63 -27.96
N PRO A 405 -2.57 -2.59 -27.87
CA PRO A 405 -3.40 -2.36 -26.68
C PRO A 405 -4.46 -3.47 -26.51
N LEU A 406 -4.80 -3.76 -25.26
CA LEU A 406 -5.77 -4.80 -24.88
C LEU A 406 -7.18 -4.25 -24.93
N ILE A 407 -7.72 -4.13 -26.14
CA ILE A 407 -9.04 -3.57 -26.39
C ILE A 407 -10.06 -4.70 -26.48
N PRO A 408 -11.22 -4.62 -25.80
CA PRO A 408 -12.31 -5.57 -25.98
C PRO A 408 -12.68 -5.74 -27.46
N SER A 409 -12.88 -6.96 -27.94
CA SER A 409 -13.32 -7.16 -29.33
C SER A 409 -14.75 -6.67 -29.54
N SER A 410 -15.12 -6.39 -30.80
CA SER A 410 -16.47 -5.92 -31.16
C SER A 410 -17.58 -6.84 -30.62
N SER A 411 -17.40 -8.16 -30.69
CA SER A 411 -18.32 -9.14 -30.09
C SER A 411 -18.55 -8.94 -28.57
N VAL A 412 -17.52 -8.57 -27.82
CA VAL A 412 -17.61 -8.29 -26.38
C VAL A 412 -18.43 -7.03 -26.13
N ILE A 413 -18.17 -6.00 -26.94
CA ILE A 413 -18.82 -4.70 -26.82
C ILE A 413 -20.32 -4.87 -27.11
N GLN A 414 -20.68 -5.55 -28.20
CA GLN A 414 -22.06 -5.87 -28.56
C GLN A 414 -22.78 -6.65 -27.45
N PHE A 415 -22.12 -7.68 -26.90
CA PHE A 415 -22.67 -8.48 -25.83
C PHE A 415 -22.98 -7.66 -24.57
N TYR A 416 -22.08 -6.76 -24.16
CA TYR A 416 -22.28 -5.93 -22.97
C TYR A 416 -23.24 -4.77 -23.20
N ILE A 417 -23.32 -4.20 -24.40
CA ILE A 417 -24.33 -3.18 -24.75
C ILE A 417 -25.75 -3.78 -24.68
N ALA A 418 -25.91 -5.02 -25.14
CA ALA A 418 -27.20 -5.72 -25.11
C ALA A 418 -27.60 -6.19 -23.69
N HIS A 419 -26.70 -6.08 -22.70
CA HIS A 419 -26.97 -6.52 -21.34
C HIS A 419 -27.93 -5.56 -20.62
N ALA A 420 -28.84 -6.11 -19.81
CA ALA A 420 -29.90 -5.34 -19.16
C ALA A 420 -29.43 -4.57 -17.90
N ASP A 421 -28.19 -4.72 -17.45
CA ASP A 421 -27.68 -4.05 -16.26
C ASP A 421 -27.00 -2.72 -16.62
N PRO A 422 -27.49 -1.56 -16.12
CA PRO A 422 -26.83 -0.25 -16.29
C PRO A 422 -25.38 -0.22 -15.83
N SER A 423 -25.04 -0.98 -14.79
CA SER A 423 -23.71 -1.01 -14.21
C SER A 423 -22.68 -1.56 -15.21
N VAL A 424 -23.08 -2.54 -16.03
CA VAL A 424 -22.23 -3.17 -17.05
C VAL A 424 -21.89 -2.17 -18.15
N VAL A 425 -22.88 -1.42 -18.62
CA VAL A 425 -22.70 -0.39 -19.65
C VAL A 425 -21.79 0.74 -19.12
N SER A 426 -21.98 1.16 -17.87
CA SER A 426 -21.14 2.18 -17.23
C SER A 426 -19.69 1.72 -17.04
N ARG A 427 -19.47 0.49 -16.57
CA ARG A 427 -18.12 -0.09 -16.41
C ARG A 427 -17.42 -0.26 -17.75
N LEU A 428 -18.12 -0.70 -18.80
CA LEU A 428 -17.56 -0.76 -20.15
C LEU A 428 -17.17 0.64 -20.67
N GLY A 429 -18.03 1.64 -20.45
CA GLY A 429 -17.72 3.04 -20.76
C GLY A 429 -16.44 3.52 -20.05
N TRP A 430 -16.30 3.18 -18.77
CA TRP A 430 -15.09 3.46 -17.99
C TRP A 430 -13.83 2.80 -18.57
N VAL A 431 -13.90 1.51 -18.93
CA VAL A 431 -12.78 0.78 -19.57
C VAL A 431 -12.34 1.48 -20.86
N LEU A 432 -13.28 1.84 -21.73
CA LEU A 432 -12.96 2.54 -22.98
C LEU A 432 -12.41 3.95 -22.71
N CYS A 433 -12.92 4.65 -21.70
CA CYS A 433 -12.41 5.96 -21.30
C CYS A 433 -10.96 5.88 -20.81
N LEU A 434 -10.60 4.87 -20.03
CA LEU A 434 -9.23 4.62 -19.57
C LEU A 434 -8.29 4.34 -20.75
N LEU A 435 -8.71 3.51 -21.70
CA LEU A 435 -7.90 3.14 -22.87
C LEU A 435 -7.59 4.30 -23.81
N ARG A 436 -8.31 5.43 -23.71
CA ARG A 436 -8.12 6.62 -24.54
C ARG A 436 -6.67 7.06 -24.58
N ASN A 437 -6.04 7.31 -23.44
CA ASN A 437 -4.73 7.96 -23.41
C ASN A 437 -3.63 7.08 -24.03
N GLY A 438 -3.78 5.75 -23.97
CA GLY A 438 -2.79 4.80 -24.51
C GLY A 438 -3.11 4.25 -25.90
N SER A 439 -4.34 4.37 -26.41
CA SER A 439 -4.81 3.64 -27.60
C SER A 439 -5.37 4.51 -28.72
N LEU A 440 -5.21 5.84 -28.67
CA LEU A 440 -5.76 6.79 -29.66
C LEU A 440 -5.35 6.49 -31.11
N SER A 441 -4.17 5.91 -31.32
CA SER A 441 -3.67 5.54 -32.66
C SER A 441 -4.26 4.23 -33.20
N SER A 442 -4.85 3.40 -32.33
CA SER A 442 -5.36 2.07 -32.71
C SER A 442 -6.70 2.14 -33.42
N GLU A 443 -6.78 1.57 -34.63
CA GLU A 443 -8.05 1.46 -35.37
C GLU A 443 -9.09 0.61 -34.62
N SER A 444 -8.66 -0.44 -33.91
CA SER A 444 -9.56 -1.24 -33.08
C SER A 444 -10.19 -0.42 -31.95
N TYR A 445 -9.46 0.55 -31.39
CA TYR A 445 -10.00 1.41 -30.33
C TYR A 445 -10.99 2.41 -30.91
N LYS A 446 -10.67 3.02 -32.06
CA LYS A 446 -11.60 3.92 -32.76
C LYS A 446 -12.89 3.19 -33.12
N SER A 447 -12.80 1.98 -33.66
CA SER A 447 -13.94 1.13 -33.99
C SER A 447 -14.80 0.82 -32.75
N ALA A 448 -14.18 0.40 -31.65
CA ALA A 448 -14.85 0.16 -30.37
C ALA A 448 -15.59 1.40 -29.84
N VAL A 449 -14.94 2.56 -29.86
CA VAL A 449 -15.54 3.84 -29.45
C VAL A 449 -16.70 4.21 -30.35
N THR A 450 -16.56 4.05 -31.68
CA THR A 450 -17.63 4.36 -32.62
C THR A 450 -18.82 3.42 -32.44
N GLU A 451 -18.60 2.13 -32.23
CA GLU A 451 -19.65 1.15 -32.02
C GLU A 451 -20.43 1.46 -30.73
N PHE A 452 -19.72 1.64 -29.61
CA PHE A 452 -20.34 1.94 -28.32
C PHE A 452 -21.07 3.29 -28.29
N SER A 453 -20.47 4.35 -28.86
CA SER A 453 -21.12 5.68 -28.92
C SER A 453 -22.25 5.76 -29.94
N SER A 454 -22.18 5.04 -31.05
CA SER A 454 -23.23 5.04 -32.06
C SER A 454 -24.48 4.28 -31.59
N ALA A 455 -24.29 3.14 -30.91
CA ALA A 455 -25.37 2.39 -30.31
C ALA A 455 -26.13 3.22 -29.25
N LEU A 456 -25.41 3.80 -28.29
CA LEU A 456 -26.03 4.48 -27.15
C LEU A 456 -26.52 5.91 -27.46
N TRP A 457 -25.72 6.73 -28.15
CA TRP A 457 -26.07 8.14 -28.34
C TRP A 457 -26.72 8.43 -29.69
N SER A 458 -26.15 7.87 -30.75
CA SER A 458 -26.55 8.19 -32.13
C SER A 458 -27.73 7.36 -32.62
N ASN A 459 -28.19 6.39 -31.82
CA ASN A 459 -29.24 5.44 -32.16
C ASN A 459 -28.96 4.83 -33.54
N ARG A 460 -27.88 4.06 -33.65
CA ARG A 460 -27.62 3.20 -34.81
C ARG A 460 -27.60 1.76 -34.35
N HIS A 461 -28.18 0.85 -35.14
CA HIS A 461 -28.13 -0.56 -34.82
C HIS A 461 -26.69 -1.07 -34.73
N LEU A 462 -26.51 -2.03 -33.82
CA LEU A 462 -25.27 -2.80 -33.74
C LEU A 462 -25.05 -3.54 -35.06
N PRO A 463 -23.81 -3.68 -35.54
CA PRO A 463 -23.50 -4.42 -36.75
C PRO A 463 -23.69 -5.92 -36.49
N MET A 464 -24.95 -6.35 -36.63
CA MET A 464 -25.44 -7.71 -36.48
C MET A 464 -25.89 -8.25 -37.84
N ASP A 465 -26.13 -9.56 -37.92
CA ASP A 465 -26.61 -10.20 -39.14
C ASP A 465 -27.92 -9.57 -39.65
N GLU A 466 -27.98 -9.27 -40.94
CA GLU A 466 -29.10 -8.53 -41.55
C GLU A 466 -30.43 -9.29 -41.42
N GLN A 467 -30.42 -10.62 -41.58
CA GLN A 467 -31.62 -11.45 -41.45
C GLN A 467 -32.17 -11.46 -40.01
N PHE A 468 -31.27 -11.48 -39.03
CA PHE A 468 -31.63 -11.35 -37.63
C PHE A 468 -32.27 -9.99 -37.32
N MET A 469 -31.69 -8.91 -37.87
CA MET A 469 -32.19 -7.55 -37.70
C MET A 469 -33.56 -7.35 -38.34
N GLU A 470 -33.80 -7.89 -39.53
CA GLU A 470 -35.11 -7.90 -40.18
C GLU A 470 -36.14 -8.64 -39.32
N SER A 471 -35.78 -9.83 -38.83
CA SER A 471 -36.65 -10.64 -37.97
C SER A 471 -37.01 -9.89 -36.68
N LEU A 472 -36.04 -9.25 -36.03
CA LEU A 472 -36.28 -8.49 -34.80
C LEU A 472 -37.11 -7.24 -35.07
N SER A 473 -36.88 -6.55 -36.20
CA SER A 473 -37.68 -5.39 -36.61
C SER A 473 -39.16 -5.75 -36.79
N SER A 474 -39.45 -6.97 -37.29
CA SER A 474 -40.83 -7.45 -37.47
C SER A 474 -41.58 -7.66 -36.14
N LEU A 475 -40.85 -7.81 -35.03
CA LEU A 475 -41.43 -7.99 -33.69
C LEU A 475 -41.77 -6.67 -33.00
N LEU A 476 -41.28 -5.53 -33.50
CA LEU A 476 -41.52 -4.22 -32.90
C LEU A 476 -42.96 -3.75 -33.16
N ARG A 477 -43.73 -3.54 -32.10
CA ARG A 477 -45.15 -3.14 -32.16
C ARG A 477 -45.39 -1.69 -31.71
N PHE A 478 -44.57 -0.73 -32.14
CA PHE A 478 -44.68 0.70 -31.80
C PHE A 478 -43.94 1.53 -32.87
N PRO A 479 -44.07 2.89 -32.90
CA PRO A 479 -43.25 3.75 -33.78
C PRO A 479 -41.79 3.83 -33.30
N VAL A 480 -41.17 2.67 -33.08
CA VAL A 480 -39.83 2.49 -32.53
C VAL A 480 -39.03 1.73 -33.59
N THR A 481 -37.89 2.29 -33.99
CA THR A 481 -36.97 1.59 -34.89
C THR A 481 -36.00 0.76 -34.08
N ILE A 482 -35.48 -0.32 -34.68
CA ILE A 482 -34.48 -1.19 -34.05
C ILE A 482 -33.24 -0.41 -33.58
N ASP A 483 -32.91 0.67 -34.30
CA ASP A 483 -31.86 1.62 -33.97
C ASP A 483 -32.05 2.33 -32.63
N THR A 484 -33.31 2.57 -32.23
CA THR A 484 -33.63 3.25 -30.97
C THR A 484 -33.65 2.30 -29.77
N VAL A 485 -33.82 1.00 -29.99
CA VAL A 485 -33.93 -0.01 -28.91
C VAL A 485 -32.63 -0.12 -28.10
N PHE A 486 -31.47 0.04 -28.73
CA PHE A 486 -30.17 0.03 -28.04
C PHE A 486 -29.74 1.42 -27.54
N GLY A 487 -30.54 2.45 -27.81
CA GLY A 487 -30.23 3.83 -27.45
C GLY A 487 -30.33 4.11 -25.95
N LEU A 488 -29.73 5.22 -25.52
CA LEU A 488 -29.65 5.64 -24.12
C LEU A 488 -31.02 5.75 -23.43
N THR A 489 -32.07 6.13 -24.14
CA THR A 489 -33.41 6.35 -23.54
C THR A 489 -34.24 5.08 -23.47
N MET A 490 -33.86 4.04 -24.22
CA MET A 490 -34.73 2.90 -24.54
C MET A 490 -34.07 1.54 -24.39
N SER A 491 -32.77 1.51 -24.10
CA SER A 491 -32.09 0.26 -23.80
C SER A 491 -32.70 -0.42 -22.58
N SER A 492 -32.66 -1.75 -22.57
CA SER A 492 -33.08 -2.57 -21.44
C SER A 492 -32.41 -2.13 -20.13
N ALA A 493 -31.16 -1.68 -20.21
CA ALA A 493 -30.44 -1.09 -19.11
C ALA A 493 -31.01 0.28 -18.67
N MET A 494 -31.13 1.24 -19.58
CA MET A 494 -31.34 2.65 -19.19
C MET A 494 -32.80 3.10 -19.18
N SER A 495 -33.72 2.36 -19.79
CA SER A 495 -35.12 2.76 -19.96
C SER A 495 -35.83 3.11 -18.65
N HIS A 496 -35.58 2.35 -17.58
CA HIS A 496 -36.15 2.64 -16.26
C HIS A 496 -35.58 3.94 -15.67
N ILE A 497 -34.26 4.12 -15.71
CA ILE A 497 -33.59 5.33 -15.23
C ILE A 497 -34.05 6.56 -16.02
N ALA A 498 -34.23 6.40 -17.34
CA ALA A 498 -34.77 7.42 -18.21
C ALA A 498 -36.19 7.82 -17.81
N ALA A 499 -37.08 6.85 -17.55
CA ALA A 499 -38.44 7.14 -17.11
C ALA A 499 -38.45 7.89 -15.76
N VAL A 500 -37.64 7.46 -14.79
CA VAL A 500 -37.53 8.11 -13.48
C VAL A 500 -37.03 9.55 -13.62
N TYR A 501 -36.01 9.78 -14.45
CA TYR A 501 -35.49 11.13 -14.71
C TYR A 501 -36.54 12.04 -15.38
N LEU A 502 -37.32 11.50 -16.33
CA LEU A 502 -38.41 12.26 -16.93
C LEU A 502 -39.46 12.63 -15.89
N TRP A 503 -39.86 11.68 -15.05
CA TRP A 503 -40.84 11.94 -13.98
C TRP A 503 -40.36 13.00 -12.99
N SER A 504 -39.08 12.99 -12.61
CA SER A 504 -38.55 14.05 -11.73
C SER A 504 -38.63 15.43 -12.39
N LEU A 505 -38.33 15.53 -13.69
CA LEU A 505 -38.49 16.81 -14.41
C LEU A 505 -39.95 17.24 -14.52
N GLU A 506 -40.86 16.29 -14.72
CA GLU A 506 -42.30 16.53 -14.83
C GLU A 506 -42.95 16.90 -13.49
N GLU A 507 -42.39 16.47 -12.36
CA GLU A 507 -42.84 16.86 -11.01
C GLU A 507 -42.39 18.26 -10.61
N GLU A 508 -41.20 18.67 -11.08
CA GLU A 508 -40.68 20.02 -10.84
C GLU A 508 -41.31 21.08 -11.75
N ALA A 509 -41.85 20.67 -12.91
CA ALA A 509 -42.45 21.54 -13.89
C ALA A 509 -43.98 21.63 -13.75
N ASP A 510 -44.54 22.83 -13.93
CA ASP A 510 -45.99 23.03 -14.02
C ASP A 510 -46.48 22.64 -15.42
N ILE A 511 -46.85 21.36 -15.58
CA ILE A 511 -47.27 20.77 -16.87
C ILE A 511 -48.74 20.32 -16.85
N GLU A 512 -49.41 20.43 -18.00
CA GLU A 512 -50.80 19.97 -18.16
C GLU A 512 -50.88 18.47 -18.44
N ARG A 513 -49.84 17.89 -19.07
CA ARG A 513 -49.83 16.49 -19.48
C ARG A 513 -48.45 15.83 -19.31
N ARG A 514 -48.45 14.67 -18.66
CA ARG A 514 -47.28 13.78 -18.53
C ARG A 514 -47.05 12.98 -19.81
N HIS A 515 -45.78 12.73 -20.11
CA HIS A 515 -45.33 11.99 -21.27
C HIS A 515 -45.56 10.47 -21.07
N GLU A 516 -46.23 9.82 -22.02
CA GLU A 516 -46.65 8.40 -21.91
C GLU A 516 -45.52 7.39 -22.18
N GLY A 517 -44.37 7.88 -22.64
CA GLY A 517 -43.23 7.06 -23.05
C GLY A 517 -43.50 6.35 -24.39
N PRO A 518 -42.50 5.71 -25.00
CA PRO A 518 -41.06 5.85 -24.79
C PRO A 518 -40.49 7.23 -25.19
N VAL A 519 -39.42 7.70 -24.54
CA VAL A 519 -38.85 9.04 -24.82
C VAL A 519 -37.99 9.02 -26.08
N THR A 520 -38.46 9.73 -27.10
CA THR A 520 -37.81 9.94 -28.40
C THR A 520 -37.85 11.42 -28.77
N ALA A 521 -37.07 11.83 -29.78
CA ALA A 521 -37.12 13.20 -30.26
C ALA A 521 -38.52 13.61 -30.74
N GLN A 522 -39.22 12.71 -31.43
CA GLN A 522 -40.57 12.98 -31.94
C GLN A 522 -41.61 13.01 -30.82
N SER A 523 -41.48 12.13 -29.82
CA SER A 523 -42.43 12.09 -28.71
C SER A 523 -42.30 13.29 -27.78
N LEU A 524 -41.09 13.80 -27.53
CA LEU A 524 -40.86 15.02 -26.76
C LEU A 524 -41.51 16.24 -27.43
N VAL A 525 -41.25 16.43 -28.72
CA VAL A 525 -41.87 17.53 -29.50
C VAL A 525 -43.38 17.36 -29.52
N GLY A 526 -43.90 16.14 -29.74
CA GLY A 526 -45.34 15.88 -29.72
C GLY A 526 -46.00 16.16 -28.36
N ASN A 527 -45.29 15.92 -27.26
CA ASN A 527 -45.79 16.17 -25.91
C ASN A 527 -45.77 17.68 -25.57
N GLU A 528 -44.73 18.40 -25.98
CA GLU A 528 -44.64 19.87 -25.83
C GLU A 528 -45.84 20.58 -26.47
N HIS A 529 -46.23 20.19 -27.69
CA HIS A 529 -47.42 20.74 -28.36
C HIS A 529 -48.75 20.45 -27.65
N ARG A 530 -48.77 19.48 -26.72
CA ARG A 530 -49.94 19.04 -25.95
C ARG A 530 -49.94 19.56 -24.50
N GLY A 531 -49.14 20.59 -24.20
CA GLY A 531 -49.02 21.17 -22.86
C GLY A 531 -48.10 20.40 -21.92
N GLY A 532 -47.22 19.55 -22.48
CA GLY A 532 -46.21 18.81 -21.73
C GLY A 532 -44.87 19.54 -21.60
N LEU A 533 -43.88 18.86 -21.02
CA LEU A 533 -42.56 19.41 -20.74
C LEU A 533 -41.83 19.94 -21.99
N SER A 534 -41.43 21.22 -21.97
CA SER A 534 -40.63 21.86 -23.03
C SER A 534 -39.14 21.57 -22.84
N ILE A 535 -38.66 20.45 -23.40
CA ILE A 535 -37.24 20.06 -23.35
C ILE A 535 -36.77 19.46 -24.68
N THR A 536 -35.58 19.87 -25.13
CA THR A 536 -34.99 19.27 -26.33
C THR A 536 -34.44 17.87 -26.05
N ASN A 537 -34.48 16.96 -27.03
CA ASN A 537 -33.91 15.61 -26.91
C ASN A 537 -32.42 15.62 -26.50
N GLN A 538 -31.65 16.62 -26.93
CA GLN A 538 -30.25 16.75 -26.55
C GLN A 538 -30.09 17.13 -25.07
N GLN A 539 -30.84 18.13 -24.58
CA GLN A 539 -30.82 18.53 -23.17
C GLN A 539 -31.31 17.39 -22.28
N TYR A 540 -32.38 16.69 -22.70
CA TYR A 540 -32.89 15.52 -21.99
C TYR A 540 -31.83 14.43 -21.86
N LYS A 541 -31.17 14.03 -22.96
CA LYS A 541 -30.11 13.00 -22.91
C LYS A 541 -28.90 13.43 -22.08
N GLN A 542 -28.53 14.72 -22.08
CA GLN A 542 -27.44 15.24 -21.25
C GLN A 542 -27.77 15.15 -19.77
N GLY A 543 -28.92 15.69 -19.37
CA GLY A 543 -29.35 15.64 -17.97
C GLY A 543 -29.61 14.22 -17.50
N LEU A 544 -30.06 13.30 -18.37
CA LEU A 544 -30.16 11.88 -18.07
C LEU A 544 -28.81 11.26 -17.72
N LEU A 545 -27.73 11.61 -18.43
CA LEU A 545 -26.39 11.12 -18.11
C LEU A 545 -25.88 11.65 -16.77
N ASP A 546 -26.16 12.91 -16.46
CA ASP A 546 -25.77 13.54 -15.21
C ASP A 546 -26.55 12.94 -14.03
N PHE A 547 -27.87 12.81 -14.17
CA PHE A 547 -28.74 12.15 -13.20
C PHE A 547 -28.34 10.69 -12.95
N ALA A 548 -28.08 9.93 -14.02
CA ALA A 548 -27.61 8.55 -13.91
C ALA A 548 -26.25 8.44 -13.19
N ALA A 549 -25.36 9.42 -13.37
CA ALA A 549 -24.06 9.44 -12.71
C ALA A 549 -24.15 9.81 -11.22
N ASP A 550 -25.05 10.72 -10.87
CA ASP A 550 -25.16 11.26 -9.52
C ASP A 550 -26.05 10.38 -8.62
N GLU A 551 -27.21 9.93 -9.11
CA GLU A 551 -28.16 9.11 -8.33
C GLU A 551 -27.84 7.61 -8.37
N TYR A 552 -27.35 7.10 -9.50
CA TYR A 552 -27.11 5.65 -9.71
C TYR A 552 -25.61 5.30 -9.79
N GLY A 553 -24.71 6.28 -9.66
CA GLY A 553 -23.27 6.04 -9.70
C GLY A 553 -22.72 5.65 -11.08
N LEU A 554 -23.46 5.88 -12.17
CA LEU A 554 -23.09 5.49 -13.53
C LEU A 554 -22.11 6.46 -14.20
N LYS A 555 -21.10 6.91 -13.45
CA LYS A 555 -20.12 7.92 -13.87
C LYS A 555 -19.31 7.50 -15.11
N GLY A 556 -18.99 6.22 -15.23
CA GLY A 556 -18.22 5.68 -16.36
C GLY A 556 -18.87 5.91 -17.71
N LEU A 557 -20.20 5.76 -17.79
CA LEU A 557 -20.98 6.04 -19.01
C LEU A 557 -20.97 7.53 -19.35
N ARG A 558 -21.26 8.38 -18.37
CA ARG A 558 -21.26 9.85 -18.50
C ARG A 558 -19.90 10.34 -18.98
N ASP A 559 -18.86 10.04 -18.22
CA ASP A 559 -17.50 10.53 -18.46
C ASP A 559 -16.98 10.08 -19.83
N PHE A 560 -17.27 8.84 -20.23
CA PHE A 560 -16.94 8.34 -21.57
C PHE A 560 -17.61 9.16 -22.68
N LEU A 561 -18.93 9.40 -22.62
CA LEU A 561 -19.65 10.10 -23.68
C LEU A 561 -19.23 11.57 -23.79
N TYR A 562 -19.06 12.27 -22.67
CA TYR A 562 -18.54 13.65 -22.68
C TYR A 562 -17.11 13.73 -23.23
N VAL A 563 -16.29 12.71 -22.96
CA VAL A 563 -14.90 12.65 -23.44
C VAL A 563 -14.80 12.31 -24.94
N THR A 564 -15.70 11.49 -25.47
CA THR A 564 -15.63 11.01 -26.86
C THR A 564 -16.42 11.87 -27.84
N MET A 565 -17.53 12.45 -27.41
CA MET A 565 -18.44 13.17 -28.29
C MET A 565 -18.11 14.66 -28.39
N LYS A 566 -17.74 15.12 -29.59
CA LYS A 566 -17.49 16.56 -29.86
C LYS A 566 -18.71 17.44 -29.62
N SER A 567 -19.92 16.93 -29.88
CA SER A 567 -21.19 17.63 -29.67
C SER A 567 -21.44 17.95 -28.20
N LEU A 568 -21.01 17.06 -27.29
CA LEU A 568 -21.17 17.22 -25.84
C LEU A 568 -20.10 18.11 -25.20
N LYS A 569 -18.88 18.12 -25.75
CA LYS A 569 -17.79 19.00 -25.26
C LYS A 569 -18.12 20.48 -25.41
N ARG A 570 -18.66 20.88 -26.57
CA ARG A 570 -18.98 22.29 -26.87
C ARG A 570 -20.01 22.89 -25.92
N THR A 571 -20.93 22.08 -25.40
CA THR A 571 -21.98 22.53 -24.47
C THR A 571 -21.45 22.78 -23.05
N ILE A 572 -20.41 22.06 -22.59
CA ILE A 572 -19.75 22.33 -21.30
C ILE A 572 -19.02 23.67 -21.35
N ASP A 573 -18.24 23.92 -22.41
CA ASP A 573 -17.50 25.16 -22.59
C ASP A 573 -18.42 26.39 -22.64
N GLN A 574 -19.62 26.24 -23.23
CA GLN A 574 -20.65 27.28 -23.27
C GLN A 574 -21.39 27.47 -21.93
N GLY A 575 -21.61 26.39 -21.18
CA GLY A 575 -22.22 26.43 -19.84
C GLY A 575 -21.31 27.06 -18.78
N GLU A 576 -20.00 26.78 -18.82
CA GLU A 576 -19.01 27.39 -17.94
C GLU A 576 -18.79 28.88 -18.24
N ALA A 577 -18.81 29.27 -19.53
CA ALA A 577 -18.78 30.67 -19.92
C ALA A 577 -20.01 31.45 -19.42
N SER A 578 -21.19 30.83 -19.46
CA SER A 578 -22.44 31.41 -18.97
C SER A 578 -22.50 31.49 -17.43
N LYS A 579 -21.94 30.51 -16.72
CA LYS A 579 -21.78 30.56 -15.24
C LYS A 579 -20.78 31.63 -14.80
N LYS A 580 -19.67 31.83 -15.53
CA LYS A 580 -18.71 32.91 -15.27
C LYS A 580 -19.32 34.30 -15.50
N GLN A 581 -20.17 34.47 -16.51
CA GLN A 581 -20.89 35.74 -16.74
C GLN A 581 -21.93 36.05 -15.65
N ARG A 582 -22.58 35.03 -15.06
CA ARG A 582 -23.54 35.23 -13.94
C ARG A 582 -22.88 35.51 -12.59
N LEU A 583 -21.60 35.19 -12.42
CA LEU A 583 -20.82 35.50 -11.21
C LEU A 583 -20.09 36.86 -11.30
N SER A 584 -20.19 37.55 -12.44
CA SER A 584 -19.61 38.87 -12.71
C SER A 584 -20.66 39.99 -12.78
N ILE A 585 -21.90 39.71 -12.38
CA ILE A 585 -22.99 40.66 -12.12
C ILE A 585 -23.36 40.48 -10.65
#